data_AF-A0A420ZDC4-F1
#
_entry.id   AF-A0A420ZDC4-F1
#
_cell.length_a   1.000
_cell.length_b   1.000
_cell.length_c   1.000
_cell.angle_alpha   90.00
_cell.angle_beta   90.00
_cell.angle_gamma   90.00
#
_symmetry.space_group_name_H-M   'P 1'
#
loop_
_entity.id
_entity.type
_entity.pdbx_description
1 polymer ?
#
loop_
_entity_poly.entity_id
_entity_poly.type
_entity_poly.pdbx_seq_one_letter_code
_entity_poly.pdbx_strand_id
1 'polypeptide(L)'
;MNSLVGAIFALLAYIAVGGPVGYDLDPLTSQLQTFLSDKGSPIPAVEVTKYDNWRTIIAISAAESSYGKHMAGNFNAWGIKDYRKGSDNFGKTRNFNSWSESIKYTSELLYKYDPQDGEPTPWGMVRTWKYVEPLHPWVNNVSYALYDIECNVSVA
;
A
#
# COMPACT_ATOMS: atom_id res chain seq x y z
N MET A 1 49.29 -11.44 -14.37
CA MET A 1 48.00 -12.16 -14.22
C MET A 1 47.05 -11.31 -13.40
N ASN A 2 45.89 -11.02 -13.98
CA ASN A 2 44.59 -10.95 -13.30
C ASN A 2 44.21 -9.71 -12.45
N SER A 3 44.29 -8.48 -12.98
CA SER A 3 43.48 -7.38 -12.39
C SER A 3 42.60 -6.59 -13.36
N LEU A 4 42.83 -6.65 -14.67
CA LEU A 4 41.97 -5.96 -15.64
C LEU A 4 40.74 -6.77 -16.07
N VAL A 5 40.84 -8.10 -16.05
CA VAL A 5 39.74 -8.99 -16.49
C VAL A 5 38.61 -9.03 -15.46
N GLY A 6 38.92 -8.93 -14.17
CA GLY A 6 37.91 -8.93 -13.10
C GLY A 6 36.99 -7.70 -13.10
N ALA A 7 37.50 -6.54 -13.51
CA ALA A 7 36.71 -5.31 -13.59
C ALA A 7 35.70 -5.32 -14.75
N ILE A 8 36.03 -6.00 -15.85
CA ILE A 8 35.14 -6.11 -17.02
C ILE A 8 33.99 -7.10 -16.76
N PHE A 9 34.22 -8.15 -15.97
CA PHE A 9 33.14 -9.08 -15.56
C PHE A 9 32.18 -8.47 -14.53
N ALA A 10 32.65 -7.58 -13.66
CA ALA A 10 31.76 -6.84 -12.76
C ALA A 10 30.86 -5.84 -13.51
N LEU A 11 31.35 -5.24 -14.60
CA LEU A 11 30.56 -4.31 -15.42
C LEU A 11 29.52 -5.04 -16.30
N LEU A 12 29.82 -6.24 -16.79
CA LEU A 12 28.86 -7.04 -17.58
C LEU A 12 27.78 -7.73 -16.70
N ALA A 13 28.08 -8.05 -15.44
CA ALA A 13 27.07 -8.53 -14.50
C ALA A 13 26.07 -7.44 -14.08
N TYR A 14 26.49 -6.17 -14.06
CA TYR A 14 25.60 -5.05 -13.78
C TYR A 14 24.61 -4.76 -14.93
N ILE A 15 24.95 -5.16 -16.15
CA ILE A 15 24.08 -5.00 -17.33
C ILE A 15 23.11 -6.20 -17.47
N ALA A 16 23.46 -7.39 -16.97
CA ALA A 16 22.63 -8.59 -17.06
C ALA A 16 21.65 -8.77 -15.87
N VAL A 17 21.83 -8.04 -14.77
CA VAL A 17 20.94 -8.07 -13.60
C VAL A 17 20.32 -6.69 -13.40
N GLY A 18 19.38 -6.34 -14.27
CA GLY A 18 18.36 -5.32 -14.01
C GLY A 18 18.83 -4.04 -13.31
N GLY A 19 19.87 -3.37 -13.84
CA GLY A 19 20.10 -1.96 -13.50
C GLY A 19 18.79 -1.17 -13.67
N PRO A 20 18.57 -0.11 -12.87
CA PRO A 20 17.28 0.54 -12.79
C PRO A 20 16.93 1.02 -14.20
N VAL A 21 15.94 0.38 -14.81
CA VAL A 21 15.21 1.00 -15.90
C VAL A 21 14.63 2.23 -15.25
N GLY A 22 15.27 3.38 -15.49
CA GLY A 22 14.82 4.68 -15.04
C GLY A 22 13.50 4.95 -15.75
N TYR A 23 12.44 4.33 -15.25
CA TYR A 23 11.14 4.96 -15.30
C TYR A 23 11.33 6.21 -14.47
N ASP A 24 11.39 7.37 -15.13
CA ASP A 24 11.18 8.65 -14.45
C ASP A 24 9.79 8.53 -13.83
N LEU A 25 9.76 8.09 -12.58
CA LEU A 25 8.55 8.04 -11.79
C LEU A 25 8.05 9.47 -11.67
N ASP A 26 6.75 9.67 -11.87
CA ASP A 26 6.17 10.96 -11.65
C ASP A 26 6.48 11.46 -10.22
N PRO A 27 6.49 12.79 -9.99
CA PRO A 27 6.90 13.36 -8.71
C PRO A 27 6.13 12.81 -7.51
N LEU A 28 4.85 12.47 -7.68
CA LEU A 28 4.03 11.88 -6.61
C LEU A 28 4.51 10.46 -6.30
N THR A 29 4.67 9.61 -7.32
CA THR A 29 5.14 8.23 -7.12
C THR A 29 6.52 8.19 -6.48
N SER A 30 7.43 9.08 -6.88
CA SER A 30 8.75 9.21 -6.26
C SER A 30 8.69 9.59 -4.78
N GLN A 31 7.94 10.65 -4.44
CA GLN A 31 7.79 11.09 -3.04
C GLN A 31 7.14 10.01 -2.17
N LEU A 32 6.09 9.35 -2.69
CA LEU A 32 5.44 8.27 -1.96
C LEU A 32 6.38 7.09 -1.77
N GLN A 33 7.20 6.75 -2.77
CA GLN A 33 8.17 5.67 -2.65
C GLN A 33 9.22 5.95 -1.57
N THR A 34 9.71 7.18 -1.46
CA THR A 34 10.60 7.61 -0.37
C THR A 34 9.90 7.52 0.98
N PHE A 35 8.69 8.08 1.11
CA PHE A 35 7.91 8.02 2.34
C PHE A 35 7.70 6.57 2.81
N LEU A 36 7.30 5.68 1.91
CA LEU A 36 7.09 4.25 2.22
C LEU A 36 8.40 3.55 2.59
N SER A 37 9.50 3.87 1.90
CA SER A 37 10.83 3.37 2.22
C SER A 37 11.25 3.77 3.64
N ASP A 38 11.04 5.03 4.03
CA ASP A 38 11.39 5.54 5.37
C ASP A 38 10.56 4.85 6.47
N LYS A 39 9.33 4.43 6.16
CA LYS A 39 8.51 3.62 7.08
C LYS A 39 8.91 2.14 7.12
N GLY A 40 9.77 1.67 6.21
CA GLY A 40 10.11 0.27 6.00
C GLY A 40 8.99 -0.54 5.37
N SER A 41 8.15 0.10 4.55
CA SER A 41 6.98 -0.51 3.94
C SER A 41 7.33 -1.36 2.71
N PRO A 42 6.77 -2.57 2.57
CA PRO A 42 6.87 -3.36 1.34
C PRO A 42 5.86 -2.95 0.26
N ILE A 43 5.01 -1.95 0.50
CA ILE A 43 3.95 -1.54 -0.42
C ILE A 43 4.58 -0.79 -1.61
N PRO A 44 4.32 -1.21 -2.86
CA PRO A 44 4.88 -0.56 -4.03
C PRO A 44 4.13 0.74 -4.37
N ALA A 45 4.81 1.89 -4.29
CA ALA A 45 4.20 3.19 -4.56
C ALA A 45 3.56 3.26 -5.96
N VAL A 46 4.23 2.69 -6.96
CA VAL A 46 3.78 2.64 -8.36
C VAL A 46 2.43 1.93 -8.55
N GLU A 47 2.07 0.98 -7.68
CA GLU A 47 0.75 0.35 -7.75
C GLU A 47 -0.32 1.19 -7.06
N VAL A 48 0.06 1.91 -6.00
CA VAL A 48 -0.87 2.70 -5.19
C VAL A 48 -1.26 4.01 -5.88
N THR A 49 -0.32 4.68 -6.54
CA THR A 49 -0.57 5.97 -7.24
C THR A 49 -1.45 5.85 -8.48
N LYS A 50 -1.81 4.62 -8.91
CA LYS A 50 -2.78 4.38 -9.98
C LYS A 50 -4.22 4.73 -9.59
N TYR A 51 -4.49 5.00 -8.32
CA TYR A 51 -5.84 5.18 -7.78
C TYR A 51 -6.00 6.55 -7.12
N ASP A 52 -7.11 7.24 -7.37
CA ASP A 52 -7.35 8.60 -6.82
C ASP A 52 -7.42 8.60 -5.29
N ASN A 53 -7.89 7.50 -4.69
CA ASN A 53 -8.00 7.30 -3.24
C ASN A 53 -6.69 6.78 -2.59
N TRP A 54 -5.54 6.93 -3.25
CA TRP A 54 -4.25 6.40 -2.80
C TRP A 54 -3.87 6.81 -1.36
N ARG A 55 -4.19 8.03 -0.95
CA ARG A 55 -3.91 8.52 0.42
C ARG A 55 -4.59 7.66 1.48
N THR A 56 -5.88 7.41 1.28
CA THR A 56 -6.71 6.61 2.18
C THR A 56 -6.21 5.16 2.20
N ILE A 57 -5.82 4.60 1.05
CA ILE A 57 -5.22 3.27 0.97
C ILE A 57 -3.97 3.19 1.86
N ILE A 58 -3.04 4.14 1.75
CA ILE A 58 -1.82 4.13 2.57
C ILE A 58 -2.13 4.37 4.04
N ALA A 59 -2.99 5.33 4.36
CA ALA A 59 -3.33 5.66 5.74
C ALA A 59 -3.97 4.49 6.51
N ILE A 60 -4.88 3.74 5.86
CA ILE A 60 -5.46 2.53 6.47
C ILE A 60 -4.38 1.48 6.69
N SER A 61 -3.45 1.31 5.74
CA SER A 61 -2.36 0.33 5.90
C SER A 61 -1.46 0.65 7.11
N ALA A 62 -1.29 1.93 7.45
CA ALA A 62 -0.58 2.37 8.65
C ALA A 62 -1.24 1.83 9.93
N ALA A 63 -2.56 2.00 10.04
CA ALA A 63 -3.34 1.58 11.19
C ALA A 63 -3.45 0.04 11.31
N GLU A 64 -3.61 -0.64 10.18
CA GLU A 64 -3.89 -2.08 10.13
C GLU A 64 -2.62 -2.94 10.27
N SER A 65 -1.53 -2.51 9.66
CA SER A 65 -0.34 -3.37 9.51
C SER A 65 0.98 -2.60 9.62
N SER A 66 0.96 -1.37 10.14
CA SER A 66 2.14 -0.50 10.18
C SER A 66 2.76 -0.34 8.78
N TYR A 67 1.96 0.08 7.81
CA TYR A 67 2.35 0.21 6.40
C TYR A 67 2.77 -1.13 5.76
N GLY A 68 2.09 -2.23 6.09
CA GLY A 68 2.38 -3.55 5.53
C GLY A 68 3.55 -4.30 6.19
N LYS A 69 4.14 -3.78 7.27
CA LYS A 69 5.20 -4.48 8.03
C LYS A 69 4.70 -5.69 8.81
N HIS A 70 3.45 -5.64 9.25
CA HIS A 70 2.84 -6.65 10.12
C HIS A 70 1.53 -7.17 9.51
N MET A 71 1.61 -7.74 8.32
CA MET A 71 0.43 -8.28 7.62
C MET A 71 -0.05 -9.60 8.22
N ALA A 72 -1.36 -9.78 8.32
CA ALA A 72 -1.99 -11.02 8.77
C ALA A 72 -2.23 -12.04 7.63
N GLY A 73 -1.84 -11.74 6.39
CA GLY A 73 -1.98 -12.58 5.20
C GLY A 73 -1.10 -12.09 4.04
N ASN A 74 -1.08 -12.84 2.94
CA ASN A 74 -0.25 -12.50 1.78
C ASN A 74 -0.75 -11.23 1.09
N PHE A 75 0.11 -10.22 1.02
CA PHE A 75 -0.16 -8.91 0.42
C PHE A 75 -1.41 -8.21 0.97
N ASN A 76 -1.80 -8.49 2.22
CA ASN A 76 -2.99 -7.94 2.86
C ASN A 76 -2.60 -6.96 3.98
N ALA A 77 -2.34 -5.71 3.59
CA ALA A 77 -1.97 -4.64 4.50
C ALA A 77 -3.17 -3.97 5.20
N TRP A 78 -4.40 -4.36 4.87
CA TRP A 78 -5.65 -3.67 5.27
C TRP A 78 -6.61 -4.57 6.08
N GLY A 79 -6.15 -5.72 6.58
CA GLY A 79 -6.96 -6.58 7.44
C GLY A 79 -8.19 -7.23 6.76
N ILE A 80 -8.25 -7.24 5.42
CA ILE A 80 -9.43 -7.65 4.65
C ILE A 80 -9.75 -9.13 4.90
N LYS A 81 -11.01 -9.44 5.23
CA LYS A 81 -11.51 -10.81 5.38
C LYS A 81 -12.01 -11.38 4.07
N ASP A 82 -11.93 -12.69 3.90
CA ASP A 82 -12.47 -13.39 2.74
C ASP A 82 -13.92 -13.83 3.02
N TYR A 83 -14.88 -13.31 2.25
CA TYR A 83 -16.28 -13.72 2.32
C TYR A 83 -16.79 -14.32 1.01
N ARG A 84 -15.88 -14.77 0.14
CA ARG A 84 -16.27 -15.48 -1.09
C ARG A 84 -16.83 -16.85 -0.72
N LYS A 85 -18.09 -17.09 -1.05
CA LYS A 85 -18.75 -18.38 -0.80
C LYS A 85 -17.93 -19.51 -1.44
N GLY A 86 -17.58 -20.52 -0.64
CA GLY A 86 -16.75 -21.64 -1.08
C GLY A 86 -15.23 -21.43 -0.97
N SER A 87 -14.76 -20.31 -0.41
CA SER A 87 -13.34 -20.14 -0.08
C SER A 87 -12.95 -20.92 1.18
N ASP A 88 -11.79 -21.58 1.14
CA ASP A 88 -11.18 -22.22 2.32
C ASP A 88 -10.83 -21.22 3.44
N ASN A 89 -10.74 -19.93 3.09
CA ASN A 89 -10.48 -18.83 4.02
C ASN A 89 -11.74 -18.05 4.42
N PHE A 90 -12.94 -18.58 4.18
CA PHE A 90 -14.18 -17.89 4.51
C PHE A 90 -14.22 -17.42 5.99
N GLY A 91 -14.47 -16.14 6.20
CA GLY A 91 -14.46 -15.45 7.51
C GLY A 91 -13.07 -15.17 8.10
N LYS A 92 -11.99 -15.62 7.44
CA LYS A 92 -10.59 -15.40 7.87
C LYS A 92 -9.93 -14.30 7.05
N THR A 93 -8.71 -13.94 7.42
CA THR A 93 -7.90 -12.98 6.64
C THR A 93 -7.71 -13.50 5.22
N ARG A 94 -8.01 -12.66 4.24
CA ARG A 94 -7.84 -12.98 2.82
C ARG A 94 -6.36 -12.97 2.45
N ASN A 95 -5.96 -13.97 1.65
CA ASN A 95 -4.69 -13.95 0.94
C ASN A 95 -4.92 -13.43 -0.48
N PHE A 96 -4.02 -12.57 -0.95
CA PHE A 96 -3.94 -12.13 -2.33
C PHE A 96 -2.70 -12.73 -2.99
N ASN A 97 -2.66 -12.73 -4.31
CA ASN A 97 -1.51 -13.27 -5.07
C ASN A 97 -0.45 -12.21 -5.34
N SER A 98 -0.80 -10.93 -5.23
CA SER A 98 0.12 -9.81 -5.48
C SER A 98 -0.36 -8.52 -4.81
N TRP A 99 0.56 -7.56 -4.69
CA TRP A 99 0.22 -6.18 -4.31
C TRP A 99 -0.77 -5.52 -5.26
N SER A 100 -0.62 -5.72 -6.57
CA SER A 100 -1.52 -5.12 -7.56
C SER A 100 -2.98 -5.60 -7.35
N GLU A 101 -3.17 -6.91 -7.09
CA GLU A 101 -4.49 -7.46 -6.79
C GLU A 101 -5.08 -6.87 -5.50
N SER A 102 -4.29 -6.81 -4.43
CA SER A 102 -4.79 -6.37 -3.13
C SER A 102 -5.05 -4.87 -3.05
N ILE A 103 -4.20 -4.04 -3.68
CA ILE A 103 -4.39 -2.60 -3.79
C ILE A 103 -5.62 -2.30 -4.62
N LYS A 104 -5.79 -2.96 -5.79
CA LYS A 104 -6.99 -2.82 -6.61
C LYS A 104 -8.25 -3.16 -5.81
N TYR A 105 -8.25 -4.32 -5.16
CA TYR A 105 -9.39 -4.77 -4.36
C TYR A 105 -9.69 -3.80 -3.22
N THR A 106 -8.66 -3.26 -2.57
CA THR A 106 -8.82 -2.26 -1.50
C THR A 106 -9.40 -0.95 -2.04
N SER A 107 -8.88 -0.44 -3.16
CA SER A 107 -9.39 0.77 -3.79
C SER A 107 -10.86 0.63 -4.18
N GLU A 108 -11.23 -0.49 -4.83
CA GLU A 108 -12.62 -0.81 -5.20
C GLU A 108 -13.51 -1.00 -3.97
N LEU A 109 -12.98 -1.60 -2.90
CA LEU A 109 -13.72 -1.78 -1.65
C LEU A 109 -14.04 -0.41 -1.04
N LEU A 110 -13.06 0.50 -0.97
CA LEU A 110 -13.26 1.88 -0.50
C LEU A 110 -14.26 2.63 -1.39
N TYR A 111 -14.14 2.48 -2.71
CA TYR A 111 -15.07 3.09 -3.66
C TYR A 111 -16.47 2.50 -3.62
N LYS A 112 -16.66 1.21 -3.36
CA LYS A 112 -18.00 0.61 -3.19
C LYS A 112 -18.77 1.27 -2.05
N TYR A 113 -18.03 1.80 -1.09
CA TYR A 113 -18.57 2.53 0.02
C TYR A 113 -18.67 4.05 -0.22
N ASP A 114 -18.09 4.59 -1.30
CA ASP A 114 -18.11 6.02 -1.66
C ASP A 114 -19.32 6.48 -2.54
N PRO A 115 -19.92 5.70 -3.47
CA PRO A 115 -20.66 6.30 -4.59
C PRO A 115 -22.06 6.78 -4.19
N GLN A 116 -22.53 6.42 -3.00
CA GLN A 116 -23.82 6.81 -2.42
C GLN A 116 -23.70 7.29 -0.96
N ASP A 117 -22.67 6.86 -0.21
CA ASP A 117 -22.49 7.21 1.20
C ASP A 117 -21.49 8.37 1.44
N GLY A 118 -20.81 8.87 0.39
CA GLY A 118 -19.86 10.00 0.44
C GLY A 118 -18.40 9.60 0.69
N GLU A 119 -17.48 10.58 0.63
CA GLU A 119 -16.03 10.34 0.73
C GLU A 119 -15.68 9.43 1.93
N PRO A 120 -14.77 8.45 1.76
CA PRO A 120 -14.40 7.47 2.79
C PRO A 120 -13.51 8.12 3.87
N THR A 121 -14.10 9.04 4.63
CA THR A 121 -13.47 9.59 5.83
C THR A 121 -13.36 8.48 6.87
N PRO A 122 -12.33 8.47 7.74
CA PRO A 122 -12.19 7.46 8.78
C PRO A 122 -13.44 7.34 9.67
N TRP A 123 -14.08 8.48 9.98
CA TRP A 123 -15.34 8.50 10.72
C TRP A 123 -16.52 7.91 9.93
N GLY A 124 -16.62 8.17 8.63
CA GLY A 124 -17.62 7.56 7.76
C GLY A 124 -17.48 6.04 7.71
N MET A 125 -16.25 5.54 7.53
CA MET A 125 -15.96 4.10 7.48
C MET A 125 -16.41 3.37 8.75
N VAL A 126 -16.15 3.99 9.90
CA VAL A 126 -16.34 3.38 11.20
C VAL A 126 -17.80 3.50 11.67
N ARG A 127 -18.46 4.64 11.45
CA ARG A 127 -19.85 4.86 11.86
C ARG A 127 -20.85 4.22 10.91
N THR A 128 -20.62 4.31 9.61
CA THR A 128 -21.56 3.84 8.60
C THR A 128 -21.34 2.37 8.28
N TRP A 129 -20.09 1.91 8.23
CA TRP A 129 -19.77 0.56 7.74
C TRP A 129 -19.24 -0.40 8.80
N LYS A 130 -19.13 0.04 10.06
CA LYS A 130 -18.65 -0.77 11.20
C LYS A 130 -17.34 -1.49 10.88
N TYR A 131 -16.43 -0.79 10.19
CA TYR A 131 -15.22 -1.38 9.62
C TYR A 131 -14.31 -2.07 10.67
N VAL A 132 -14.19 -1.48 11.88
CA VAL A 132 -13.41 -2.03 13.00
C VAL A 132 -14.08 -1.69 14.33
N GLU A 133 -13.89 -2.51 15.37
CA GLU A 133 -14.13 -2.16 16.78
C GLU A 133 -12.87 -2.51 17.61
N PRO A 134 -12.40 -1.66 18.56
CA PRO A 134 -12.96 -0.36 18.99
C PRO A 134 -12.63 0.83 18.06
N LEU A 135 -13.62 1.71 17.89
CA LEU A 135 -13.72 2.75 16.86
C LEU A 135 -12.64 3.85 16.96
N HIS A 136 -12.40 4.39 18.17
CA HIS A 136 -11.62 5.62 18.36
C HIS A 136 -10.10 5.47 18.10
N PRO A 137 -9.41 4.44 18.62
CA PRO A 137 -7.97 4.29 18.38
C PRO A 137 -7.64 4.13 16.89
N TRP A 138 -8.48 3.38 16.16
CA TRP A 138 -8.29 3.19 14.74
C TRP A 138 -8.46 4.49 13.94
N VAL A 139 -9.54 5.24 14.20
CA VAL A 139 -9.79 6.54 13.55
C VAL A 139 -8.62 7.51 13.77
N ASN A 140 -8.09 7.57 14.98
CA ASN A 140 -6.95 8.43 15.30
C ASN A 140 -5.70 8.02 14.54
N ASN A 141 -5.41 6.72 14.44
CA ASN A 141 -4.24 6.22 13.71
C ASN A 141 -4.34 6.53 12.22
N VAL A 142 -5.51 6.34 11.61
CA VAL A 142 -5.72 6.68 10.19
C VAL A 142 -5.63 8.19 9.98
N SER A 143 -6.23 9.00 10.86
CA SER A 143 -6.18 10.47 10.74
C SER A 143 -4.76 11.01 10.90
N TYR A 144 -3.97 10.45 11.83
CA TYR A 144 -2.56 10.79 12.00
C TYR A 144 -1.74 10.41 10.76
N ALA A 145 -2.00 9.22 10.19
CA ALA A 145 -1.32 8.79 8.97
C ALA A 145 -1.67 9.67 7.77
N LEU A 146 -2.93 10.09 7.62
CA LEU A 146 -3.34 11.06 6.59
C LEU A 146 -2.57 12.38 6.73
N TYR A 147 -2.51 12.93 7.95
CA TYR A 147 -1.76 14.15 8.23
C TYR A 147 -0.25 14.00 7.93
N ASP A 148 0.36 12.88 8.32
CA ASP A 148 1.77 12.57 8.04
C ASP A 148 2.03 12.47 6.52
N ILE A 149 1.11 11.86 5.77
CA ILE A 149 1.19 11.82 4.30
C ILE A 149 1.08 13.22 3.71
N GLU A 150 0.11 14.04 4.14
CA GLU A 150 -0.07 15.40 3.64
C GLU A 150 1.15 16.29 3.89
N CYS A 151 1.82 16.12 5.02
CA CYS A 151 3.03 16.89 5.36
C CYS A 151 4.28 16.43 4.60
N ASN A 152 4.33 15.18 4.12
CA ASN A 152 5.56 14.59 3.57
C ASN A 152 5.45 14.15 2.10
N VAL A 153 4.25 14.11 1.52
CA VAL A 153 3.98 13.71 0.14
C VAL A 153 3.09 14.76 -0.53
N SER A 154 3.72 15.70 -1.23
CA SER A 154 3.05 16.78 -1.93
C SER A 154 2.64 16.37 -3.34
N VAL A 155 1.39 16.67 -3.72
CA VAL A 155 1.00 16.77 -5.14
C VAL A 155 1.20 18.22 -5.51
N ALA A 156 2.11 18.46 -6.46
CA ALA A 156 2.26 19.76 -7.09
C ALA A 156 1.03 20.09 -7.95
#